data_AF-R9HPN9-F1
#
_entry.id   AF-R9HPN9-F1
#
_cell.length_a   1.000
_cell.length_b   1.000
_cell.length_c   1.000
_cell.angle_alpha   90.00
_cell.angle_beta   90.00
_cell.angle_gamma   90.00
#
_symmetry.space_group_name_H-M   'P 1'
#
loop_
_entity.id
_entity.type
_entity.pdbx_description
1 polymer ?
#
loop_
_entity_poly.entity_id
_entity_poly.type
_entity_poly.pdbx_seq_one_letter_code
_entity_poly.pdbx_strand_id
1 'polypeptide(L)'
;MSRLKDFPSIHDRIHTGYSNALHSLYEIGRNLSDKERQEVIARVRAKGYRVEELEFYEYAPTDTMRHLFVRMEGEAESIPYFMLDKECWSEIVDALLVVYTSPS
;
A
#
# COMPACT_ATOMS: atom_id res chain seq x y z
N MET A 1 1.71 5.21 19.27
CA MET A 1 1.16 4.32 18.24
C MET A 1 0.01 5.06 17.58
N SER A 2 0.18 5.56 16.35
CA SER A 2 -0.90 6.26 15.65
C SER A 2 -2.00 5.26 15.33
N ARG A 3 -3.25 5.56 15.74
CA ARG A 3 -4.45 4.80 15.41
C ARG A 3 -4.65 4.84 13.90
N LEU A 4 -4.12 3.86 13.18
CA LEU A 4 -4.67 3.51 11.88
C LEU A 4 -6.14 3.16 12.11
N LYS A 5 -7.02 3.67 11.25
CA LYS A 5 -8.44 3.31 11.25
C LYS A 5 -8.55 1.80 11.00
N ASP A 6 -9.68 1.19 11.38
CA ASP A 6 -9.97 -0.23 11.09
C ASP A 6 -9.89 -0.57 9.58
N PHE A 7 -9.96 0.45 8.72
CA PHE A 7 -9.68 0.35 7.30
C PHE A 7 -9.06 1.67 6.79
N PRO A 8 -7.72 1.77 6.70
CA PRO A 8 -7.04 3.01 6.34
C PRO A 8 -7.24 3.36 4.85
N SER A 9 -7.47 4.63 4.56
CA SER A 9 -7.55 5.14 3.19
C SER A 9 -6.16 5.34 2.60
N ILE A 10 -5.96 5.13 1.30
CA ILE A 10 -4.69 5.47 0.63
C ILE A 10 -4.33 6.97 0.73
N HIS A 11 -5.30 7.81 1.06
CA HIS A 11 -5.11 9.25 1.28
C HIS A 11 -4.78 9.60 2.75
N ASP A 12 -4.89 8.64 3.68
CA ASP A 12 -4.56 8.87 5.08
C ASP A 12 -3.05 9.18 5.18
N ARG A 13 -2.73 10.30 5.84
CA ARG A 13 -1.36 10.77 6.03
C ARG A 13 -0.81 10.25 7.35
N ILE A 14 0.37 9.63 7.29
CA ILE A 14 0.97 8.93 8.42
C ILE A 14 2.29 9.59 8.78
N HIS A 15 2.54 9.70 10.08
CA HIS A 15 3.82 10.14 10.62
C HIS A 15 4.75 8.93 10.70
N THR A 16 5.77 8.91 9.85
CA THR A 16 6.65 7.74 9.71
C THR A 16 7.86 7.79 10.64
N GLY A 17 7.98 8.83 11.49
CA GLY A 17 9.06 9.00 12.47
C GLY A 17 10.44 9.29 11.88
N TYR A 18 10.63 9.08 10.58
CA TYR A 18 11.88 9.31 9.84
C TYR A 18 12.01 10.77 9.35
N SER A 19 10.88 11.48 9.21
CA SER A 19 10.86 12.90 8.89
C SER A 19 9.66 13.60 9.54
N ASN A 20 9.74 14.92 9.70
CA ASN A 20 8.57 15.74 10.07
C ASN A 20 7.51 15.82 8.96
N ALA A 21 7.75 15.21 7.78
CA ALA A 21 6.80 15.18 6.68
C ALA A 21 5.79 14.04 6.88
N LEU A 22 4.51 14.40 6.74
CA LEU A 22 3.41 13.44 6.70
C LEU A 22 3.24 12.96 5.27
N HIS A 23 3.48 11.69 4.99
CA HIS A 23 3.22 11.09 3.68
C HIS A 23 1.90 10.33 3.69
N SER A 24 1.12 10.43 2.62
CA SER A 24 -0.04 9.56 2.41
C SER A 24 0.40 8.13 2.12
N LEU A 25 -0.46 7.14 2.40
CA LEU A 25 -0.19 5.74 2.03
C LEU A 25 0.06 5.57 0.53
N TYR A 26 -0.62 6.34 -0.32
CA TYR A 26 -0.34 6.40 -1.75
C TYR A 26 1.10 6.86 -2.02
N GLU A 27 1.52 7.98 -1.43
CA GLU A 27 2.88 8.51 -1.63
C GLU A 27 3.95 7.55 -1.12
N ILE A 28 3.69 6.88 0.01
CA ILE A 28 4.56 5.83 0.56
C ILE A 28 4.75 4.72 -0.48
N GLY A 29 3.65 4.10 -0.94
CA GLY A 29 3.73 2.99 -1.88
C GLY A 29 4.25 3.37 -3.25
N ARG A 30 3.90 4.56 -3.76
CA ARG A 30 4.33 5.06 -5.06
C ARG A 30 5.82 5.37 -5.13
N ASN A 31 6.44 5.74 -4.00
CA ASN A 31 7.85 6.08 -3.90
C ASN A 31 8.76 4.88 -3.61
N LEU A 32 8.21 3.70 -3.34
CA LEU A 32 9.00 2.47 -3.21
C LEU A 32 9.65 2.12 -4.56
N SER A 33 10.92 1.73 -4.50
CA SER A 33 11.60 1.05 -5.60
C SER A 33 10.93 -0.29 -5.93
N ASP A 34 11.21 -0.84 -7.12
CA ASP A 34 10.69 -2.14 -7.51
C ASP A 34 11.10 -3.24 -6.52
N LYS A 35 12.33 -3.20 -6.00
CA LYS A 35 12.82 -4.14 -4.98
C LYS A 35 12.01 -4.05 -3.69
N GLU A 36 11.79 -2.84 -3.19
CA GLU A 36 10.98 -2.61 -1.98
C GLU A 36 9.53 -3.03 -2.19
N ARG A 37 8.95 -2.77 -3.36
CA ARG A 37 7.58 -3.22 -3.69
C ARG A 37 7.49 -4.74 -3.70
N GLN A 38 8.49 -5.43 -4.26
CA GLN A 38 8.55 -6.89 -4.21
C GLN A 38 8.72 -7.42 -2.79
N GLU A 39 9.45 -6.70 -1.92
CA GLU A 39 9.53 -7.04 -0.50
C GLU A 39 8.17 -6.90 0.21
N VAL A 40 7.41 -5.84 -0.08
CA VAL A 40 6.04 -5.66 0.43
C VAL A 40 5.18 -6.86 0.02
N ILE A 41 5.19 -7.23 -1.27
CA ILE A 41 4.44 -8.38 -1.80
C ILE A 41 4.88 -9.67 -1.11
N ALA A 42 6.18 -9.91 -0.97
CA ALA A 42 6.73 -11.10 -0.32
C ALA A 42 6.28 -11.21 1.15
N ARG A 43 6.28 -10.11 1.90
CA ARG A 43 5.80 -10.07 3.29
C ARG A 43 4.32 -10.40 3.40
N VAL A 44 3.49 -9.85 2.51
CA VAL A 44 2.05 -10.11 2.47
C VAL A 44 1.77 -11.57 2.07
N ARG A 45 2.50 -12.10 1.09
CA ARG A 45 2.40 -13.52 0.68
C ARG A 45 2.84 -14.48 1.78
N ALA A 46 3.85 -14.13 2.57
CA ALA A 46 4.28 -14.94 3.72
C ALA A 46 3.19 -15.08 4.79
N LYS A 47 2.19 -14.19 4.79
CA LYS A 47 1.00 -14.27 5.66
C LYS A 47 -0.16 -15.05 5.05
N GLY A 48 0.02 -15.63 3.85
CA GLY A 48 -0.96 -16.49 3.19
C GLY A 48 -1.85 -15.79 2.14
N TYR A 49 -1.66 -14.49 1.91
CA TYR A 49 -2.42 -13.77 0.88
C TYR A 49 -1.81 -13.97 -0.50
N ARG A 50 -2.66 -14.04 -1.51
CA ARG A 50 -2.26 -14.29 -2.90
C ARG A 50 -1.95 -13.01 -3.68
N VAL A 51 -1.47 -11.96 -3.02
CA VAL A 51 -1.11 -10.70 -3.70
C VAL A 51 0.03 -10.96 -4.69
N GLU A 52 -0.10 -10.42 -5.90
CA GLU A 52 0.88 -10.55 -6.97
C GLU A 52 1.43 -9.19 -7.40
N GLU A 53 0.58 -8.15 -7.44
CA GLU A 53 1.00 -6.81 -7.85
C GLU A 53 0.26 -5.70 -7.09
N LEU A 54 0.96 -4.58 -6.89
CA LEU A 54 0.41 -3.33 -6.34
C LEU A 54 0.55 -2.23 -7.39
N GLU A 55 -0.58 -1.73 -7.86
CA GLU A 55 -0.67 -0.81 -9.00
C GLU A 55 -1.17 0.57 -8.51
N PHE A 56 -0.25 1.52 -8.35
CA PHE A 56 -0.54 2.88 -7.92
C PHE A 56 -0.76 3.78 -9.14
N TYR A 57 -1.97 4.33 -9.27
CA TYR A 57 -2.36 5.22 -10.36
C TYR A 57 -2.70 6.63 -9.88
N GLU A 58 -2.41 7.62 -10.72
CA GLU A 58 -2.82 9.01 -10.59
C GLU A 58 -3.34 9.51 -11.94
N TYR A 59 -4.58 10.02 -11.95
CA TYR A 59 -5.24 10.50 -13.16
C TYR A 59 -5.15 12.02 -13.26
N ALA A 60 -4.57 12.53 -14.34
CA ALA A 60 -4.59 13.95 -14.69
C ALA A 60 -6.01 14.37 -15.14
N PRO A 61 -6.44 15.64 -14.96
CA PRO A 61 -5.66 16.83 -14.61
C PRO A 61 -5.67 17.20 -13.12
N THR A 62 -6.21 16.36 -12.23
CA THR A 62 -6.29 16.66 -10.80
C THR A 62 -5.52 15.64 -9.97
N ASP A 63 -4.48 16.08 -9.27
CA ASP A 63 -3.64 15.28 -8.33
C ASP A 63 -4.43 14.64 -7.16
N THR A 64 -5.76 14.83 -7.14
CA THR A 64 -6.70 14.27 -6.16
C THR A 64 -7.22 12.89 -6.56
N MET A 65 -7.14 12.50 -7.83
CA MET A 65 -7.61 11.19 -8.31
C MET A 65 -6.50 10.15 -8.26
N ARG A 66 -6.28 9.60 -7.06
CA ARG A 66 -5.30 8.53 -6.80
C ARG A 66 -6.02 7.22 -6.53
N HIS A 67 -5.52 6.13 -7.10
CA HIS A 67 -6.08 4.79 -6.93
C HIS A 67 -4.97 3.79 -6.66
N LEU A 68 -5.33 2.73 -5.92
CA LEU A 68 -4.52 1.54 -5.77
C LEU A 68 -5.37 0.35 -6.16
N PHE A 69 -4.86 -0.43 -7.11
CA PHE A 69 -5.39 -1.74 -7.46
C PHE A 69 -4.40 -2.83 -7.03
N VAL A 70 -4.94 -3.98 -6.65
CA VAL A 70 -4.18 -5.13 -6.19
C VAL A 70 -4.54 -6.32 -7.08
N ARG A 71 -3.55 -6.84 -7.80
CA ARG A 71 -3.70 -8.04 -8.60
C ARG A 71 -3.44 -9.25 -7.73
N MET A 72 -4.40 -10.18 -7.72
CA MET A 72 -4.29 -11.44 -6.99
C MET A 72 -3.84 -12.55 -7.94
N GLU A 73 -3.03 -13.46 -7.45
CA GLU A 73 -2.48 -14.57 -8.21
C GLU A 73 -3.60 -15.43 -8.79
N GLY A 74 -3.62 -15.55 -10.12
CA GLY A 74 -4.62 -16.31 -10.86
C GLY A 74 -5.92 -15.57 -11.16
N GLU A 75 -6.06 -14.31 -10.72
CA GLU A 75 -7.18 -13.45 -11.09
C GLU A 75 -6.86 -12.63 -12.35
N ALA A 76 -7.85 -12.46 -13.22
CA ALA A 76 -7.69 -11.70 -14.46
C ALA A 76 -7.81 -10.19 -14.27
N GLU A 77 -8.53 -9.75 -13.22
CA GLU A 77 -8.79 -8.34 -12.95
C GLU A 77 -8.19 -7.92 -11.60
N SER A 78 -7.59 -6.74 -11.56
CA SER A 78 -7.09 -6.14 -10.32
C SER A 78 -8.25 -5.58 -9.48
N ILE A 79 -8.17 -5.78 -8.16
CA ILE A 79 -9.20 -5.35 -7.21
C ILE A 79 -8.81 -3.98 -6.64
N PRO A 80 -9.66 -2.95 -6.71
CA PRO A 80 -9.37 -1.69 -6.05
C PRO A 80 -9.34 -1.89 -4.52
N TYR A 81 -8.40 -1.23 -3.85
CA TYR A 81 -8.09 -1.49 -2.43
C TYR A 81 -9.32 -1.43 -1.52
N PHE A 82 -10.28 -0.54 -1.78
CA PHE A 82 -11.49 -0.37 -0.96
C PHE A 82 -12.52 -1.50 -1.12
N MET A 83 -12.33 -2.41 -2.08
CA MET A 83 -13.11 -3.64 -2.24
C MET A 83 -12.38 -4.89 -1.74
N LEU A 84 -11.13 -4.76 -1.27
CA LEU A 84 -10.42 -5.90 -0.70
C LEU A 84 -11.02 -6.34 0.63
N ASP A 85 -10.77 -7.61 0.96
CA ASP A 85 -10.91 -8.07 2.33
C ASP A 85 -10.09 -7.18 3.29
N LYS A 86 -10.68 -6.88 4.46
CA LYS A 86 -10.10 -5.92 5.40
C LYS A 86 -8.78 -6.39 5.99
N GLU A 87 -8.67 -7.69 6.25
CA GLU A 87 -7.47 -8.28 6.84
C GLU A 87 -6.35 -8.25 5.80
N CYS A 88 -6.64 -8.63 4.55
CA CYS A 88 -5.71 -8.49 3.43
C CYS A 88 -5.21 -7.04 3.27
N TRP A 89 -6.12 -6.06 3.31
CA TRP A 89 -5.73 -4.66 3.17
C TRP A 89 -4.88 -4.14 4.33
N SER A 90 -5.25 -4.49 5.57
CA SER A 90 -4.44 -4.16 6.76
C SER A 90 -3.02 -4.68 6.62
N GLU A 91 -2.87 -5.89 6.09
CA GLU A 91 -1.58 -6.53 5.93
C GLU A 91 -0.70 -5.90 4.84
N ILE A 92 -1.32 -5.42 3.77
CA ILE A 92 -0.63 -4.60 2.76
C ILE A 92 -0.14 -3.29 3.38
N VAL A 93 -0.97 -2.62 4.18
CA VAL A 93 -0.60 -1.34 4.80
C VAL A 93 0.53 -1.51 5.80
N ASP A 94 0.47 -2.52 6.66
CA ASP A 94 1.55 -2.80 7.60
C ASP A 94 2.87 -3.09 6.88
N ALA A 95 2.83 -3.89 5.81
CA ALA A 95 4.01 -4.18 5.00
C ALA A 95 4.58 -2.92 4.33
N LEU A 96 3.73 -2.06 3.75
CA LEU A 96 4.14 -0.78 3.17
C LEU A 96 4.86 0.10 4.18
N LEU A 97 4.32 0.22 5.40
CA LEU A 97 4.90 1.05 6.44
C LEU A 97 6.22 0.49 6.95
N VAL A 98 6.33 -0.82 7.13
CA VAL A 98 7.57 -1.44 7.59
C VAL A 98 8.69 -1.27 6.56
N VAL A 99 8.41 -1.52 5.29
CA VAL A 99 9.43 -1.39 4.23
C VAL A 99 9.84 0.08 4.07
N TYR A 100 8.88 1.00 4.03
CA TYR A 100 9.18 2.43 3.87
C TYR A 100 9.98 3.04 5.04
N THR A 101 9.75 2.58 6.27
CA THR A 101 10.46 3.11 7.46
C THR A 101 11.80 2.41 7.73
N SER A 102 12.07 1.30 7.04
CA SER A 102 13.31 0.53 7.15
C SER A 102 13.83 0.15 5.76
N PRO A 103 14.17 1.14 4.90
CA PRO A 103 14.66 0.85 3.55
C PRO A 103 15.99 0.07 3.62
N SER A 104 16.13 -0.92 2.74
CA SER A 104 17.30 -1.82 2.65
C SER A 104 18.56 -1.15 2.12
#